data_AF-D9VTV1-F1
#
_entry.id   AF-D9VTV1-F1
#
_cell.length_a   1.000
_cell.length_b   1.000
_cell.length_c   1.000
_cell.angle_alpha   90.00
_cell.angle_beta   90.00
_cell.angle_gamma   90.00
#
_symmetry.space_group_name_H-M   'P 1'
#
loop_
_entity.id
_entity.type
_entity.pdbx_description
1 polymer ?
#
loop_
_entity_poly.entity_id
_entity_poly.type
_entity_poly.pdbx_seq_one_letter_code
_entity_poly.pdbx_strand_id
1 'polypeptide(L)'
;MDGETTLGTGDRLRTVLTLGDRADTATLRGGRQTGRTLLDDRYTGDASYTANVPRDQRHAVGTSTERYRLYGTGISGGCYDRTVSSAQGTLTEDRLRC
;
A
#
# COMPACT_ATOMS: atom_id res chain seq x y z
N MET A 1 7.15 -6.08 6.77
CA MET A 1 6.27 -5.07 7.38
C MET A 1 7.13 -4.31 8.37
N ASP A 2 7.14 -2.99 8.26
CA ASP A 2 7.87 -2.10 9.16
C ASP A 2 6.92 -0.99 9.60
N GLY A 3 6.81 -0.72 10.89
CA GLY A 3 5.92 0.32 11.39
C GLY A 3 6.33 0.82 12.77
N GLU A 4 5.98 2.06 13.05
CA GLU A 4 6.29 2.74 14.30
C GLU A 4 5.08 3.54 14.76
N THR A 5 4.76 3.46 16.06
CA THR A 5 3.80 4.34 16.71
C THR A 5 4.52 5.16 17.78
N THR A 6 4.41 6.48 17.68
CA THR A 6 5.00 7.42 18.63
C THR A 6 3.91 8.26 19.28
N LEU A 7 4.09 8.60 20.56
CA LEU A 7 3.30 9.60 21.26
C LEU A 7 4.16 10.85 21.44
N GLY A 8 3.85 11.89 20.67
CA GLY A 8 4.55 13.17 20.71
C GLY A 8 3.98 14.15 21.73
N THR A 9 4.48 15.38 21.69
CA THR A 9 3.96 16.50 22.49
C THR A 9 2.47 16.75 22.23
N GLY A 10 1.72 17.15 23.25
CA GLY A 10 0.29 17.42 23.13
C GLY A 10 -0.54 16.17 22.83
N ASP A 11 -0.09 15.01 23.31
CA ASP A 11 -0.72 13.70 23.11
C ASP A 11 -0.96 13.33 21.64
N ARG A 12 -0.16 13.87 20.71
CA ARG A 12 -0.29 13.51 19.29
C ARG A 12 0.29 12.12 19.04
N LEU A 13 -0.59 11.13 18.92
CA LEU A 13 -0.21 9.77 18.53
C LEU A 13 -0.06 9.74 17.02
N ARG A 14 1.10 9.29 16.54
CA ARG A 14 1.40 9.12 15.11
C ARG A 14 1.83 7.68 14.82
N THR A 15 1.28 7.10 13.77
CA THR A 15 1.67 5.79 13.24
C THR A 15 2.17 5.96 11.81
N VAL A 16 3.39 5.49 11.56
CA VAL A 16 3.94 5.34 10.21
C VAL A 16 4.07 3.85 9.91
N LEU A 17 3.66 3.42 8.73
CA LEU A 17 3.66 2.01 8.33
C LEU A 17 4.14 1.86 6.89
N THR A 18 4.97 0.85 6.65
CA THR A 18 5.31 0.32 5.34
C THR A 18 5.01 -1.17 5.30
N LEU A 19 4.16 -1.58 4.36
CA LEU A 19 3.88 -2.97 4.05
C LEU A 19 4.37 -3.26 2.64
N GLY A 20 4.86 -4.47 2.43
CA GLY A 20 5.17 -4.93 1.10
C GLY A 20 4.94 -6.42 0.99
N ASP A 21 4.49 -6.84 -0.18
CA ASP A 21 4.34 -8.23 -0.56
C ASP A 21 5.05 -8.47 -1.90
N ARG A 22 5.72 -9.60 -2.02
CA ARG A 22 6.44 -10.00 -3.23
C ARG A 22 6.23 -11.47 -3.49
N ALA A 23 5.82 -11.79 -4.70
CA ALA A 23 5.64 -13.17 -5.12
C ALA A 23 6.16 -13.37 -6.55
N ASP A 24 6.72 -14.56 -6.77
CA ASP A 24 7.07 -15.08 -8.09
C ASP A 24 6.30 -16.37 -8.29
N THR A 25 5.36 -16.35 -9.24
CA THR A 25 4.45 -17.48 -9.47
C THR A 25 4.67 -18.03 -10.86
N ALA A 26 4.93 -19.33 -10.96
CA ALA A 26 4.96 -20.05 -12.23
C ALA A 26 3.64 -20.79 -12.46
N THR A 27 3.09 -20.69 -13.67
CA THR A 27 1.97 -21.53 -14.11
C THR A 27 2.52 -22.72 -14.88
N LEU A 28 2.15 -23.93 -14.46
CA LEU A 28 2.59 -25.18 -15.10
C LEU A 28 1.41 -25.88 -15.81
N ARG A 29 1.69 -26.54 -16.94
CA ARG A 29 0.80 -27.51 -17.58
C ARG A 29 1.60 -28.77 -17.90
N GLY A 30 1.22 -29.91 -17.32
CA GLY A 30 1.93 -31.18 -17.48
C GLY A 30 3.41 -31.10 -17.03
N GLY A 31 3.70 -30.35 -15.97
CA GLY A 31 5.06 -30.11 -15.49
C GLY A 31 5.87 -29.08 -16.29
N ARG A 32 5.37 -28.63 -17.44
CA ARG A 32 6.02 -27.58 -18.25
C ARG A 32 5.52 -26.20 -17.84
N GLN A 33 6.41 -25.24 -17.64
CA GLN A 33 6.04 -23.85 -17.42
C GLN A 33 5.38 -23.24 -18.67
N THR A 34 4.20 -22.66 -18.48
CA THR A 34 3.41 -21.98 -19.51
C THR A 34 3.20 -20.50 -19.22
N GLY A 35 3.48 -20.06 -17.99
CA GLY A 35 3.31 -18.67 -17.58
C GLY A 35 4.18 -18.35 -16.37
N ARG A 36 4.40 -17.06 -16.15
CA ARG A 36 5.03 -16.54 -14.94
C ARG A 36 4.42 -15.17 -14.60
N THR A 37 4.29 -14.89 -13.31
CA THR A 37 3.96 -13.56 -12.81
C THR A 37 4.93 -13.14 -11.70
N LEU A 38 5.26 -11.86 -11.68
CA LEU A 38 6.05 -11.20 -10.63
C LEU A 38 5.18 -10.12 -10.00
N LEU A 39 4.83 -10.33 -8.73
CA LEU A 39 4.11 -9.38 -7.89
C LEU A 39 5.12 -8.57 -7.06
N ASP A 40 4.97 -7.25 -7.06
CA ASP A 40 5.54 -6.36 -6.05
C ASP A 40 4.48 -5.35 -5.66
N ASP A 41 3.92 -5.55 -4.46
CA ASP A 41 2.96 -4.66 -3.85
C ASP A 41 3.63 -3.91 -2.69
N ARG A 42 3.33 -2.62 -2.58
CA ARG A 42 3.84 -1.76 -1.51
C ARG A 42 2.77 -0.79 -1.06
N TYR A 43 2.49 -0.82 0.23
CA TYR A 43 1.67 0.17 0.92
C TYR A 43 2.53 1.01 1.86
N THR A 44 2.29 2.31 1.89
CA THR A 44 2.84 3.24 2.87
C THR A 44 1.72 4.07 3.46
N GLY A 45 1.77 4.31 4.76
CA GLY A 45 0.79 5.13 5.47
C GLY A 45 1.44 5.95 6.57
N ASP A 46 0.93 7.15 6.77
CA ASP A 46 1.28 8.03 7.89
C ASP A 46 -0.02 8.63 8.41
N ALA A 47 -0.35 8.33 9.67
CA ALA A 47 -1.58 8.82 10.28
C ALA A 47 -1.29 9.33 11.70
N SER A 48 -1.98 10.37 12.12
CA SER A 48 -1.92 10.86 13.48
C SER A 48 -3.27 11.31 13.99
N TYR A 49 -3.46 11.26 15.31
CA TYR A 49 -4.63 11.81 15.98
C TYR A 49 -4.23 12.28 17.39
N THR A 50 -5.04 13.13 18.00
CA THR A 50 -4.81 13.56 19.39
C THR A 50 -5.38 12.49 20.32
N ALA A 51 -4.53 11.85 21.11
CA ALA A 51 -4.92 10.87 22.10
C ALA A 51 -5.49 11.56 23.35
N ASN A 52 -6.07 10.77 24.26
CA ASN A 52 -6.62 11.24 25.55
C ASN A 52 -7.70 12.33 25.50
N VAL A 53 -8.24 12.62 24.32
CA VAL A 53 -9.43 13.48 24.12
C VAL A 53 -10.66 12.65 23.73
N PRO A 54 -11.88 13.18 23.96
CA PRO A 54 -13.11 12.61 23.42
C PRO A 54 -13.03 12.28 21.92
N ARG A 55 -13.76 11.24 21.48
CA ARG A 55 -13.61 10.66 20.13
C ARG A 55 -13.84 11.68 19.01
N ASP A 56 -14.82 12.55 19.18
CA ASP A 56 -15.18 13.65 18.28
C ASP A 56 -14.09 14.73 18.17
N GLN A 57 -13.19 14.81 19.15
CA GLN A 57 -12.11 15.79 19.23
C GLN A 57 -10.76 15.22 18.79
N ARG A 58 -10.67 13.93 18.45
CA ARG A 58 -9.38 13.30 18.09
C ARG A 58 -8.75 13.87 16.81
N HIS A 59 -9.56 14.49 15.95
CA HIS A 59 -9.15 15.16 14.70
C HIS A 59 -8.01 14.42 13.98
N ALA A 60 -8.33 13.19 13.55
CA ALA A 60 -7.37 12.33 12.89
C ALA A 60 -7.00 12.89 11.52
N VAL A 61 -5.70 12.87 11.21
CA VAL A 61 -5.18 13.12 9.87
C VAL A 61 -4.28 12.00 9.41
N GLY A 62 -3.98 11.93 8.12
CA GLY A 62 -3.21 10.87 7.52
C GLY A 62 -3.29 10.81 6.00
N THR A 63 -2.26 10.19 5.46
CA THR A 63 -2.05 9.92 4.05
C THR A 63 -1.72 8.44 3.85
N SER A 64 -2.01 7.94 2.66
CA SER A 64 -1.63 6.60 2.25
C SER A 64 -1.26 6.57 0.78
N THR A 65 -0.32 5.71 0.42
CA THR A 65 -0.01 5.38 -0.97
C THR A 65 0.14 3.87 -1.10
N GLU A 66 -0.56 3.30 -2.06
CA GLU A 66 -0.41 1.92 -2.51
C GLU A 66 0.16 1.92 -3.93
N ARG A 67 1.16 1.09 -4.19
CA ARG A 67 1.65 0.81 -5.53
C ARG A 67 1.67 -0.69 -5.77
N TYR A 68 0.70 -1.13 -6.57
CA TYR A 68 0.54 -2.52 -6.95
C TYR A 68 1.16 -2.76 -8.33
N ARG A 69 2.12 -3.68 -8.41
CA ARG A 69 2.78 -4.05 -9.67
C ARG A 69 2.68 -5.54 -9.94
N LEU A 70 2.30 -5.87 -11.17
CA LEU A 70 2.19 -7.25 -11.63
C LEU A 70 2.71 -7.36 -13.06
N TYR A 71 3.78 -8.13 -13.23
CA TYR A 71 4.44 -8.31 -14.52
C TYR A 71 4.43 -9.77 -14.94
N GLY A 72 4.51 -10.03 -16.24
CA GLY A 72 4.82 -11.35 -16.77
C GLY A 72 3.80 -11.87 -17.77
N THR A 73 4.12 -13.02 -18.36
CA THR A 73 3.36 -13.62 -19.47
C THR A 73 1.96 -14.10 -19.07
N GLY A 74 1.69 -14.22 -17.77
CA GLY A 74 0.36 -14.53 -17.25
C GLY A 74 -0.61 -13.33 -17.24
N ILE A 75 -0.14 -12.12 -17.56
CA ILE A 75 -0.91 -10.87 -17.51
C ILE A 75 -1.20 -10.35 -18.91
N SER A 76 -2.44 -9.92 -19.15
CA SER A 76 -2.80 -9.24 -20.40
C SER A 76 -1.97 -7.96 -20.57
N GLY A 77 -1.31 -7.79 -21.72
CA GLY A 77 -0.36 -6.69 -21.94
C GLY A 77 1.00 -6.86 -21.23
N GLY A 78 1.18 -7.93 -20.45
CA GLY A 78 2.43 -8.27 -19.78
C GLY A 78 2.80 -7.38 -18.58
N CYS A 79 1.99 -6.36 -18.29
CA CYS A 79 2.28 -5.37 -17.25
C CYS A 79 0.99 -4.76 -16.69
N TYR A 80 1.00 -4.57 -15.37
CA TYR A 80 0.09 -3.71 -14.64
C TYR A 80 0.88 -2.98 -13.54
N ASP A 81 0.85 -1.65 -13.50
CA ASP A 81 1.47 -0.83 -12.45
C ASP A 81 0.53 0.31 -12.09
N ARG A 82 -0.16 0.20 -10.96
CA ARG A 82 -1.08 1.23 -10.48
C ARG A 82 -0.60 1.81 -9.16
N THR A 83 -0.59 3.14 -9.09
CA THR A 83 -0.35 3.90 -7.86
C THR A 83 -1.64 4.60 -7.46
N VAL A 84 -2.10 4.40 -6.23
CA VAL A 84 -3.24 5.11 -5.65
C VAL A 84 -2.78 5.79 -4.37
N SER A 85 -3.01 7.09 -4.27
CA SER A 85 -2.70 7.88 -3.08
C SER A 85 -3.96 8.53 -2.51
N SER A 86 -4.03 8.64 -1.19
CA SER A 86 -5.11 9.32 -0.49
C SER A 86 -4.59 10.29 0.57
N ALA A 87 -5.34 11.36 0.79
CA ALA A 87 -5.22 12.22 1.96
C ALA A 87 -6.61 12.36 2.57
N GLN A 88 -6.74 12.02 3.86
CA GLN A 88 -8.00 12.16 4.58
C GLN A 88 -9.17 11.40 3.95
N GLY A 89 -8.89 10.21 3.43
CA GLY A 89 -9.89 9.37 2.76
C GLY A 89 -10.29 9.88 1.37
N THR A 90 -9.71 10.99 0.89
CA THR A 90 -9.92 11.50 -0.47
C THR A 90 -8.77 11.07 -1.37
N LEU A 91 -9.08 10.57 -2.57
CA LEU A 91 -8.06 10.24 -3.57
C LEU A 91 -7.33 11.51 -4.04
N THR A 92 -6.00 11.46 -4.00
CA THR A 92 -5.12 12.53 -4.46
C THR A 92 -4.30 12.13 -5.69
N GLU A 93 -4.10 10.83 -5.89
CA GLU A 93 -3.50 10.27 -7.10
C GLU A 93 -4.21 8.95 -7.43
N ASP A 94 -4.50 8.77 -8.71
CA ASP A 94 -4.77 7.46 -9.29
C ASP A 94 -4.05 7.42 -10.63
N ARG A 95 -2.94 6.69 -10.67
CA ARG A 95 -2.06 6.63 -11.82
C ARG A 95 -1.88 5.19 -12.24
N LEU A 96 -2.42 4.87 -13.40
CA LEU A 96 -2.15 3.63 -14.11
C LEU A 96 -0.97 3.83 -15.06
N ARG A 97 -0.05 2.86 -15.06
CA ARG A 97 1.04 2.71 -16.02
C ARG A 97 0.95 1.30 -16.59
N CYS A 98 1.35 1.19 -17.85
CA CYS A 98 0.94 0.09 -18.72
C CYS A 98 -0.59 0.15 -18.98
#